data_AF-A0A9W7XG52-F1
#
_entry.id   AF-A0A9W7XG52-F1
#
_cell.length_a   1.000
_cell.length_b   1.000
_cell.length_c   1.000
_cell.angle_alpha   90.00
_cell.angle_beta   90.00
_cell.angle_gamma   90.00
#
_symmetry.space_group_name_H-M   'P 1'
#
loop_
_entity.id
_entity.type
_entity.pdbx_description
1 polymer ?
#
loop_
_entity_poly.entity_id
_entity_poly.type
_entity_poly.pdbx_seq_one_letter_code
_entity_poly.pdbx_strand_id
1 'polypeptide(L)'
;MGLLSLGTPLPWDQARLLAREVRKHGIEQFLHIWRNVKDRQKDRLLWGDEIEYMLISLDHKARRARLSQRGHELLNQLQAEENERLVQAAG
;
A
#
# COMPACT_ATOMS: atom_id res chain seq x y z
N MET A 1 3.33 -2.04 4.33
CA MET A 1 2.26 -1.61 3.41
C MET A 1 1.06 -2.53 3.59
N GLY A 2 -0.10 -1.99 3.99
CA GLY A 2 -1.36 -2.74 4.03
C GLY A 2 -1.91 -2.98 2.62
N LEU A 3 -2.61 -4.09 2.40
CA LEU A 3 -3.17 -4.43 1.08
C LEU A 3 -4.19 -3.35 0.63
N LEU A 4 -4.20 -3.04 -0.67
CA LEU A 4 -5.08 -2.03 -1.26
C LEU A 4 -6.56 -2.38 -1.05
N SER A 5 -7.37 -1.39 -0.70
CA SER A 5 -8.83 -1.56 -0.69
C SER A 5 -9.37 -1.69 -2.12
N LEU A 6 -10.32 -2.60 -2.31
CA LEU A 6 -11.01 -2.78 -3.59
C LEU A 6 -11.93 -1.58 -3.87
N GLY A 7 -11.93 -1.12 -5.12
CA GLY A 7 -12.80 -0.03 -5.59
C GLY A 7 -12.98 -0.07 -7.10
N THR A 8 -13.86 0.78 -7.63
CA THR A 8 -14.12 0.89 -9.06
C THR A 8 -13.26 2.01 -9.66
N PRO A 9 -12.23 1.70 -10.46
CA PRO A 9 -11.39 2.73 -11.07
C PRO A 9 -12.15 3.47 -12.18
N LEU A 10 -11.94 4.78 -12.29
CA LEU A 10 -12.47 5.58 -13.38
C LEU A 10 -11.47 5.62 -14.55
N PRO A 11 -11.92 5.44 -15.81
CA PRO A 11 -11.11 5.73 -16.98
C PRO A 11 -10.63 7.18 -16.98
N TRP A 12 -9.49 7.44 -17.62
CA TRP A 12 -8.84 8.76 -17.58
C TRP A 12 -9.75 9.92 -17.99
N ASP A 13 -10.53 9.75 -19.07
CA ASP A 13 -11.42 10.82 -19.56
C ASP A 13 -12.48 11.23 -18.54
N GLN A 14 -12.93 10.30 -17.70
CA GLN A 14 -13.87 10.57 -16.62
C GLN A 14 -13.15 11.13 -15.38
N ALA A 15 -12.02 10.52 -15.01
CA ALA A 15 -11.22 10.93 -13.86
C ALA A 15 -10.72 12.38 -13.97
N ARG A 16 -10.31 12.81 -15.17
CA ARG A 16 -9.80 14.16 -15.41
C ARG A 16 -10.85 15.25 -15.12
N LEU A 17 -12.13 14.96 -15.38
CA LEU A 17 -13.22 15.90 -15.09
C LEU A 17 -13.35 16.19 -13.59
N LEU A 18 -13.00 15.21 -12.74
CA LEU A 18 -13.05 15.31 -11.29
C LEU A 18 -11.76 15.85 -10.66
N ALA A 19 -10.69 16.04 -11.44
CA ALA A 19 -9.38 16.39 -10.94
C ALA A 19 -9.36 17.69 -10.09
N ARG A 20 -10.24 18.65 -10.40
CA ARG A 20 -10.38 19.87 -9.61
C ARG A 20 -10.97 19.60 -8.22
N GLU A 21 -12.03 18.80 -8.15
CA GLU A 21 -12.68 18.45 -6.88
C GLU A 21 -11.78 17.58 -6.01
N VAL A 22 -11.06 16.62 -6.60
CA VAL A 22 -10.07 15.81 -5.89
C VAL A 22 -8.99 16.69 -5.24
N ARG A 23 -8.46 17.69 -5.96
CA ARG A 23 -7.49 18.64 -5.38
C ARG A 23 -8.10 19.48 -4.26
N LYS A 24 -9.30 20.00 -4.46
CA LYS A 24 -10.01 20.80 -3.45
C LYS A 24 -10.19 20.02 -2.15
N HIS A 25 -10.77 18.81 -2.23
CA HIS A 25 -10.96 17.95 -1.06
C HIS A 25 -9.63 17.50 -0.44
N GLY A 26 -8.61 17.23 -1.25
CA GLY A 26 -7.27 16.90 -0.75
C GLY A 26 -6.66 18.02 0.10
N ILE A 27 -6.81 19.28 -0.33
CA ILE A 27 -6.35 20.45 0.45
C ILE A 27 -7.16 20.58 1.74
N GLU A 28 -8.48 20.42 1.68
CA GLU A 28 -9.33 20.47 2.88
C GLU A 28 -8.93 19.38 3.88
N GLN A 29 -8.74 18.13 3.44
CA GLN A 29 -8.30 17.02 4.27
C GLN A 29 -6.92 17.29 4.89
N PHE A 30 -5.98 17.79 4.09
CA PHE A 30 -4.65 18.17 4.57
C PHE A 30 -4.73 19.23 5.68
N LEU A 31 -5.52 20.28 5.49
CA LEU A 31 -5.69 21.33 6.50
C LEU A 31 -6.34 20.80 7.78
N HIS A 32 -7.30 19.87 7.69
CA HIS A 32 -7.88 19.22 8.86
C HIS A 32 -6.85 18.39 9.62
N ILE A 33 -6.09 17.54 8.91
CA ILE A 33 -5.03 16.72 9.52
C ILE A 33 -4.01 17.63 10.21
N TRP A 34 -3.50 18.64 9.52
CA TRP A 34 -2.54 19.59 10.07
C TRP A 34 -3.07 20.28 11.32
N ARG A 35 -4.30 20.83 11.28
CA ARG A 35 -4.91 21.47 12.47
C ARG A 35 -5.02 20.53 13.67
N ASN A 36 -5.29 19.25 13.43
CA ASN A 36 -5.46 18.25 14.47
C ASN A 36 -4.14 17.80 15.10
N VAL A 37 -3.03 17.82 14.35
CA VAL A 37 -1.75 17.25 14.82
C VAL A 37 -0.60 18.26 14.94
N LYS A 38 -0.78 19.51 14.53
CA LYS A 38 0.29 20.54 14.53
C LYS A 38 0.94 20.78 15.90
N ASP A 39 0.17 20.62 16.98
CA ASP A 39 0.64 20.88 18.35
C ASP A 39 1.10 19.59 19.07
N ARG A 40 1.18 18.47 18.34
CA ARG A 40 1.62 17.17 18.87
C ARG A 40 3.09 17.25 19.28
N GLN A 41 3.39 16.83 20.50
CA GLN A 41 4.74 16.80 21.05
C GLN A 41 5.03 15.45 21.68
N LYS A 42 6.32 15.13 21.86
CA LYS A 42 6.82 13.91 22.52
C LYS A 42 6.40 12.60 21.83
N ASP A 43 6.31 12.60 20.50
CA ASP A 43 6.17 11.34 19.76
C ASP A 43 7.42 10.47 19.93
N ARG A 44 7.22 9.16 20.00
CA ARG A 44 8.31 8.17 20.06
C ARG A 44 9.05 8.18 18.72
N LEU A 45 10.37 8.03 18.76
CA LEU A 45 11.17 7.83 17.54
C LEU A 45 10.92 6.42 17.00
N LEU A 46 9.89 6.29 16.18
CA LEU A 46 9.60 5.10 15.38
C LEU A 46 10.23 5.29 14.00
N TRP A 47 10.90 4.26 13.51
CA TRP A 47 11.50 4.24 12.19
C TRP A 47 11.42 2.83 11.62
N GLY A 48 11.52 2.71 10.30
CA GLY A 48 11.52 1.46 9.57
C GLY A 48 11.93 1.72 8.13
N ASP A 49 12.34 0.67 7.43
CA ASP A 49 12.68 0.68 6.02
C ASP A 49 11.52 0.19 5.15
N GLU A 50 11.53 0.59 3.88
CA GLU A 50 10.65 0.05 2.83
C GLU A 50 11.53 -0.64 1.78
N ILE A 51 11.27 -1.94 1.55
CA ILE A 51 12.01 -2.76 0.60
C ILE A 51 11.06 -3.28 -0.48
N GLU A 52 11.48 -3.17 -1.74
CA GLU A 52 10.77 -3.73 -2.90
C GLU A 52 11.51 -4.97 -3.43
N TYR A 53 10.74 -6.02 -3.77
CA TYR A 53 11.28 -7.28 -4.29
C TYR A 53 10.71 -7.62 -5.66
N MET A 54 11.53 -8.22 -6.52
CA MET A 54 11.09 -8.86 -7.77
C MET A 54 11.16 -10.37 -7.63
N LEU A 55 10.06 -11.06 -7.94
CA LEU A 55 10.04 -12.52 -7.95
C LEU A 55 10.56 -13.03 -9.28
N ILE A 56 11.64 -13.82 -9.27
CA ILE A 56 12.26 -14.35 -10.47
C ILE A 56 12.08 -15.87 -10.55
N SER A 57 11.60 -16.34 -11.70
CA SER A 57 11.57 -17.76 -12.06
C SER A 57 12.81 -18.09 -12.90
N LEU A 58 13.61 -19.03 -12.43
CA LEU A 58 14.87 -19.44 -13.06
C LEU A 58 14.68 -20.80 -13.76
N ASP A 59 14.92 -20.81 -15.07
CA ASP A 59 15.06 -22.02 -15.87
C ASP A 59 16.54 -22.28 -16.11
N HIS A 60 17.14 -23.12 -15.27
CA HIS A 60 18.56 -23.44 -15.34
C HIS A 60 18.93 -24.23 -16.60
N LYS A 61 18.03 -25.08 -17.11
CA LYS A 61 18.27 -25.88 -18.32
C LYS A 61 18.34 -24.99 -19.54
N ALA A 62 17.40 -24.04 -19.67
CA ALA A 62 17.38 -23.08 -20.76
C ALA A 62 18.23 -21.83 -20.49
N ARG A 63 18.90 -21.74 -19.33
CA ARG A 63 19.68 -20.58 -18.86
C ARG A 63 18.89 -19.26 -18.98
N ARG A 64 17.66 -19.24 -18.47
CA ARG A 64 16.74 -18.11 -18.60
C ARG A 64 16.19 -17.68 -17.23
N ALA A 65 16.10 -16.37 -17.01
CA ALA A 65 15.40 -15.76 -15.89
C ALA A 65 14.16 -15.02 -16.40
N ARG A 66 13.01 -15.15 -15.71
CA ARG A 66 11.75 -14.47 -16.04
C ARG A 66 11.12 -13.88 -14.79
N LEU A 67 10.41 -12.77 -14.94
CA LEU A 67 9.57 -12.24 -13.87
C LEU A 67 8.42 -13.21 -13.60
N SER A 68 8.26 -13.59 -12.35
CA SER A 68 7.12 -14.37 -11.87
C SER A 68 5.94 -13.46 -11.60
N GLN A 69 4.77 -13.79 -12.16
CA GLN A 69 3.52 -13.04 -11.95
C GLN A 69 2.73 -13.55 -10.73
N ARG A 70 3.32 -14.46 -9.95
CA ARG A 70 2.70 -15.08 -8.76
C ARG A 70 2.70 -14.18 -7.52
N GLY A 71 3.13 -12.92 -7.65
CA GLY A 71 3.20 -11.99 -6.52
C GLY A 71 1.87 -11.83 -5.80
N HIS A 72 0.76 -11.79 -6.53
CA HIS A 72 -0.58 -11.64 -5.95
C HIS A 72 -0.98 -12.84 -5.05
N GLU A 73 -0.67 -14.08 -5.44
CA GLU A 73 -0.93 -15.28 -4.64
C GLU A 73 -0.15 -15.24 -3.31
N LEU A 74 1.14 -14.89 -3.39
CA LEU A 74 2.02 -14.83 -2.23
C LEU A 74 1.62 -13.71 -1.27
N LEU A 75 1.23 -12.54 -1.79
CA LEU A 75 0.73 -11.45 -0.97
C LEU A 75 -0.54 -11.85 -0.19
N ASN A 76 -1.45 -12.62 -0.80
CA ASN A 76 -2.63 -13.12 -0.10
C ASN A 76 -2.28 -14.09 1.04
N GLN A 77 -1.29 -14.97 0.83
CA GLN A 77 -0.81 -15.89 1.86
C GLN A 77 -0.15 -15.15 3.03
N LEU A 78 0.76 -14.22 2.72
CA LEU A 78 1.43 -13.40 3.73
C LEU A 78 0.45 -12.55 4.54
N GLN A 79 -0.61 -12.03 3.90
CA GLN A 79 -1.65 -11.26 4.59
C GLN A 79 -2.47 -12.13 5.54
N ALA A 80 -2.79 -13.38 5.17
CA ALA A 80 -3.50 -14.30 6.05
C ALA A 80 -2.68 -14.61 7.31
N GLU A 81 -1.39 -14.93 7.13
CA GLU A 81 -0.46 -15.17 8.24
C GLU A 81 -0.33 -13.94 9.16
N GLU A 82 -0.21 -12.73 8.58
CA GLU A 82 -0.12 -11.49 9.34
C GLU A 82 -1.40 -11.24 10.16
N ASN A 83 -2.57 -11.44 9.54
CA ASN A 83 -3.86 -11.26 10.22
C ASN A 83 -4.03 -12.24 11.39
N GLU A 84 -3.63 -13.51 11.23
CA GLU A 84 -3.66 -14.50 12.31
C GLU A 84 -2.77 -14.07 13.49
N ARG A 85 -1.57 -13.55 13.22
CA ARG A 85 -0.66 -13.03 14.25
C ARG A 85 -1.23 -11.81 14.97
N LEU A 86 -1.84 -10.89 14.23
CA LEU A 86 -2.47 -9.70 14.82
C LEU A 86 -3.64 -10.08 15.74
N VAL A 87 -4.43 -11.08 15.37
CA VAL A 87 -5.52 -11.61 16.23
C VAL A 87 -4.95 -12.25 17.50
N GLN A 88 -3.88 -13.03 17.39
CA GLN A 88 -3.22 -13.66 18.54
C GLN A 88 -2.56 -12.64 19.48
N ALA A 89 -1.99 -11.55 18.95
CA ALA A 89 -1.35 -10.50 19.75
C ALA A 89 -2.35 -9.56 20.45
N ALA A 90 -3.61 -9.55 20.01
CA ALA A 90 -4.68 -8.72 20.56
C ALA A 90 -5.55 -9.43 21.62
N GLY A 91 -5.38 -10.74 21.80
CA GLY A 91 -6.02 -11.55 22.86
C GLY A 91 -5.09 -11.82 24.02
#